data_AF-A0A537ELT8-F1
#
_entry.id   AF-A0A537ELT8-F1
#
_cell.length_a   1.000
_cell.length_b   1.000
_cell.length_c   1.000
_cell.angle_alpha   90.00
_cell.angle_beta   90.00
_cell.angle_gamma   90.00
#
_symmetry.space_group_name_H-M   'P 1'
#
loop_
_entity.id
_entity.type
_entity.pdbx_description
1 polymer ?
#
loop_
_entity_poly.entity_id
_entity_poly.type
_entity_poly.pdbx_seq_one_letter_code
_entity_poly.pdbx_strand_id
1 'polypeptide(L)'
;MRGNASHERNAPILETRLEGTLRRLKAAIIAAGKGERLWPLAEMNPKHILPIGGEPLLKRTVRALVQAGVREIAMVVQFEAEKIKSFFKDG
;
A
#
# COMPACT_ATOMS: atom_id res chain seq x y z
N MET A 1 -10.55 -62.22 18.35
CA MET A 1 -11.62 -61.40 18.97
C MET A 1 -11.00 -60.34 19.88
N ARG A 2 -11.47 -59.09 19.76
CA ARG A 2 -11.06 -57.81 20.42
C ARG A 2 -9.73 -57.25 19.89
N GLY A 3 -9.66 -56.21 19.04
CA GLY A 3 -10.26 -54.86 19.14
C GLY A 3 -9.35 -54.02 20.03
N ASN A 4 -8.55 -53.06 19.55
CA ASN A 4 -8.98 -51.76 19.04
C ASN A 4 -7.82 -51.03 18.33
N ALA A 5 -8.08 -50.53 17.12
CA ALA A 5 -7.25 -49.57 16.42
C ALA A 5 -7.26 -48.23 17.18
N SER A 6 -6.11 -47.77 17.64
CA SER A 6 -5.99 -46.48 18.31
C SER A 6 -4.98 -45.60 17.58
N HIS A 7 -5.55 -44.70 16.80
CA HIS A 7 -5.07 -43.34 16.56
C HIS A 7 -3.91 -43.19 15.58
N GLU A 8 -4.29 -43.12 14.31
CA GLU A 8 -3.67 -42.28 13.31
C GLU A 8 -3.36 -40.88 13.90
N ARG A 9 -2.07 -40.59 14.13
CA ARG A 9 -1.61 -39.20 14.22
C ARG A 9 -1.12 -38.77 12.84
N ASN A 10 -2.09 -38.61 11.95
CA ASN A 10 -1.94 -37.77 10.76
C ASN A 10 -1.69 -36.33 11.22
N ALA A 11 -0.43 -35.94 11.32
CA ALA A 11 -0.04 -34.54 11.33
C ALA A 11 0.57 -34.17 9.97
N PRO A 12 -0.28 -33.89 8.96
CA PRO A 12 0.08 -32.83 8.03
C PRO A 12 -1.17 -32.09 7.50
N ILE A 13 -1.79 -31.18 8.27
CA ILE A 13 -2.92 -30.38 7.71
C ILE A 13 -3.02 -28.93 8.25
N LEU A 14 -1.96 -28.37 8.87
CA LEU A 14 -1.97 -26.95 9.27
C LEU A 14 -1.08 -26.06 8.40
N GLU A 15 -0.04 -26.59 7.77
CA GLU A 15 0.86 -25.82 6.89
C GLU A 15 0.17 -25.36 5.59
N THR A 16 -0.71 -26.20 5.02
CA THR A 16 -1.22 -26.02 3.64
C THR A 16 -2.36 -25.01 3.50
N ARG A 17 -2.91 -24.45 4.58
CA ARG A 17 -4.08 -23.56 4.50
C ARG A 17 -3.78 -22.07 4.63
N LEU A 18 -2.52 -21.68 4.83
CA LEU A 18 -2.13 -20.27 4.87
C LEU A 18 -1.83 -19.70 3.49
N GLU A 19 -1.39 -20.52 2.53
CA GLU A 19 -1.04 -20.06 1.18
C GLU A 19 -2.22 -19.45 0.41
N GLY A 20 -3.46 -19.88 0.72
CA GLY A 20 -4.69 -19.36 0.09
C GLY A 20 -5.37 -18.20 0.80
N THR A 21 -4.91 -17.78 1.99
CA THR A 21 -5.61 -16.77 2.82
C THR A 21 -4.67 -15.77 3.51
N LEU A 22 -3.42 -15.66 3.06
CA LEU A 22 -2.65 -14.44 3.32
C LEU A 22 -3.32 -13.29 2.55
N ARG A 23 -4.22 -12.56 3.22
CA ARG A 23 -4.81 -11.34 2.66
C ARG A 23 -3.66 -10.43 2.25
N ARG A 24 -3.46 -10.25 0.94
CA ARG A 24 -2.50 -9.26 0.42
C ARG A 24 -2.83 -7.91 1.02
N LEU A 25 -1.88 -7.33 1.74
CA LEU A 25 -2.04 -6.03 2.37
C LEU A 25 -2.17 -4.97 1.27
N LYS A 26 -3.28 -4.22 1.28
CA LYS A 26 -3.57 -3.14 0.34
C LYS A 26 -3.60 -1.81 1.08
N ALA A 27 -3.24 -0.73 0.40
CA ALA A 27 -3.32 0.62 0.94
C ALA A 27 -4.04 1.57 -0.02
N ALA A 28 -4.64 2.61 0.54
CA ALA A 28 -5.18 3.74 -0.20
C ALA A 28 -4.50 5.03 0.27
N ILE A 29 -4.01 5.85 -0.67
CA ILE A 29 -3.48 7.18 -0.40
C ILE A 29 -4.47 8.21 -0.95
N ILE A 30 -5.00 9.06 -0.08
CA ILE A 30 -5.87 10.18 -0.48
C ILE A 30 -4.99 11.41 -0.77
N ALA A 31 -4.73 11.67 -2.04
CA ALA A 31 -3.93 12.78 -2.55
C ALA A 31 -4.80 13.84 -3.28
N ALA A 32 -6.05 14.04 -2.84
CA ALA A 32 -7.02 14.92 -3.48
C ALA A 32 -7.05 16.37 -2.95
N GLY A 33 -6.36 16.67 -1.84
CA GLY A 33 -6.47 18.00 -1.20
C GLY A 33 -5.68 19.10 -1.93
N LYS A 34 -6.31 20.27 -2.15
CA LYS A 34 -5.71 21.44 -2.82
C LYS A 34 -4.53 22.09 -2.09
N GLY A 35 -4.42 21.93 -0.77
CA GLY A 35 -3.26 22.46 -0.02
C GLY A 35 -3.30 23.97 0.21
N GLU A 36 -4.49 24.54 0.44
CA GLU A 36 -4.72 25.98 0.59
C GLU A 36 -3.88 26.63 1.71
N ARG A 37 -3.56 25.89 2.78
CA ARG A 37 -2.67 26.37 3.86
C ARG A 37 -1.20 26.53 3.46
N LEU A 38 -0.81 26.00 2.30
CA LEU A 38 0.53 26.09 1.72
C LEU A 38 0.59 27.11 0.58
N TRP A 39 -0.44 27.95 0.39
CA TRP A 39 -0.38 29.02 -0.59
C TRP A 39 0.74 30.03 -0.20
N PRO A 40 1.59 30.49 -1.14
CA PRO A 40 1.58 30.27 -2.60
C PRO A 40 2.39 29.04 -3.08
N LEU A 41 3.09 28.32 -2.19
CA LEU A 41 3.94 27.17 -2.56
C LEU A 41 3.17 26.03 -3.26
N ALA A 42 1.88 25.89 -2.95
CA ALA A 42 0.99 24.89 -3.54
C ALA A 42 0.18 25.40 -4.76
N GLU A 43 0.46 26.62 -5.25
CA GLU A 43 -0.27 27.22 -6.37
C GLU A 43 0.05 26.54 -7.71
N MET A 44 1.32 26.23 -7.96
CA MET A 44 1.76 25.60 -9.22
C MET A 44 1.93 24.08 -9.13
N ASN A 45 2.05 23.54 -7.91
CA ASN A 45 2.33 22.12 -7.68
C ASN A 45 1.42 21.55 -6.60
N PRO A 46 0.83 20.35 -6.79
CA PRO A 46 0.06 19.70 -5.75
C PRO A 46 0.95 19.45 -4.52
N LYS A 47 0.43 19.75 -3.32
CA LYS A 47 1.16 19.59 -2.04
C LYS A 47 1.85 18.24 -1.88
N HIS A 48 1.30 17.20 -2.51
CA HIS A 48 1.77 15.82 -2.43
C HIS A 48 3.14 15.61 -3.10
N ILE A 49 3.49 16.39 -4.12
CA ILE A 49 4.79 16.29 -4.81
C ILE A 49 5.81 17.34 -4.33
N LEU A 50 5.44 18.19 -3.37
CA LEU A 50 6.37 19.17 -2.81
C LEU A 50 7.53 18.43 -2.12
N PRO A 51 8.80 18.78 -2.44
CA PRO A 51 9.95 18.17 -1.81
C PRO A 51 10.10 18.66 -0.37
N ILE A 52 10.20 17.74 0.58
CA ILE A 52 10.53 18.02 1.98
C ILE A 52 11.81 17.26 2.30
N GLY A 53 12.90 17.99 2.60
CA GLY A 53 14.22 17.39 2.78
C GLY A 53 14.77 16.70 1.53
N GLY A 54 14.46 17.25 0.34
CA GLY A 54 14.93 16.73 -0.95
C GLY A 54 14.10 15.58 -1.54
N GLU A 55 13.07 15.10 -0.85
CA GLU A 55 12.20 14.02 -1.33
C GLU A 55 10.72 14.43 -1.36
N PRO A 56 9.96 14.14 -2.44
CA PRO A 56 8.52 14.38 -2.49
C PRO A 56 7.76 13.60 -1.41
N LEU A 57 6.84 14.27 -0.72
CA LEU A 57 6.04 13.67 0.36
C LEU A 57 5.34 12.37 -0.05
N LEU A 58 4.75 12.35 -1.25
CA LEU A 58 4.02 11.19 -1.76
C LEU A 58 4.96 9.99 -2.02
N LYS A 59 6.20 10.24 -2.47
CA LYS A 59 7.23 9.22 -2.63
C LYS A 59 7.65 8.62 -1.28
N ARG A 60 7.78 9.46 -0.26
CA ARG A 60 8.07 9.01 1.11
C ARG A 60 6.97 8.09 1.65
N THR A 61 5.70 8.43 1.42
CA THR A 61 4.54 7.60 1.81
C THR A 61 4.53 6.27 1.08
N VAL A 62 4.72 6.27 -0.23
CA VAL A 62 4.78 5.03 -1.04
C VAL A 62 5.93 4.14 -0.55
N ARG A 63 7.13 4.70 -0.31
CA ARG A 63 8.27 3.94 0.21
C ARG A 63 7.96 3.29 1.56
N ALA A 64 7.31 4.01 2.48
CA ALA A 64 6.93 3.47 3.78
C ALA A 64 5.93 2.31 3.65
N LEU A 65 4.94 2.41 2.75
CA LEU A 65 3.98 1.33 2.49
C LEU A 65 4.65 0.10 1.89
N VAL A 66 5.58 0.29 0.95
CA VAL A 66 6.35 -0.82 0.36
C VAL A 66 7.21 -1.52 1.41
N GLN A 67 7.87 -0.77 2.28
CA GLN A 67 8.65 -1.30 3.42
C GLN A 67 7.76 -2.07 4.41
N ALA A 68 6.50 -1.66 4.57
CA ALA A 68 5.51 -2.37 5.39
C ALA A 68 4.91 -3.62 4.71
N GLY A 69 5.38 -4.00 3.52
CA GLY A 69 4.91 -5.21 2.81
C GLY A 69 3.65 -5.00 1.97
N VAL A 70 3.17 -3.76 1.80
CA VAL A 70 2.07 -3.46 0.89
C VAL A 70 2.54 -3.66 -0.55
N ARG A 71 1.72 -4.33 -1.36
CA ARG A 71 1.99 -4.58 -2.79
C ARG A 71 0.94 -4.00 -3.72
N GLU A 72 -0.21 -3.59 -3.17
CA GLU A 72 -1.30 -2.97 -3.92
C GLU A 72 -1.63 -1.63 -3.27
N ILE A 73 -1.37 -0.52 -3.98
CA ILE A 73 -1.62 0.84 -3.51
C ILE A 73 -2.57 1.53 -4.50
N ALA A 74 -3.73 1.95 -4.01
CA ALA A 74 -4.63 2.83 -4.75
C ALA A 74 -4.34 4.29 -4.36
N MET A 75 -4.34 5.20 -5.34
CA MET A 75 -4.17 6.63 -5.08
C MET A 75 -5.35 7.41 -5.62
N VAL A 76 -6.02 8.15 -4.75
CA VAL A 76 -7.11 9.05 -5.12
C VAL A 76 -6.54 10.44 -5.32
N VAL A 77 -6.56 10.94 -6.55
CA VAL A 77 -6.01 12.26 -6.93
C VAL A 77 -7.13 13.15 -7.49
N GLN A 78 -7.01 14.47 -7.31
CA GLN A 78 -7.95 15.44 -7.89
C GLN A 78 -7.19 16.65 -8.45
N PHE A 79 -6.57 17.45 -7.58
CA PHE A 79 -5.81 18.63 -7.98
C PHE A 79 -4.52 18.23 -8.71
N GLU A 80 -4.31 18.75 -9.92
CA GLU A 80 -3.13 18.47 -10.75
C GLU A 80 -2.86 16.96 -10.93
N ALA A 81 -3.94 16.17 -11.09
CA ALA A 81 -3.89 14.71 -11.17
C ALA A 81 -2.91 14.20 -12.24
N GLU A 82 -2.81 14.87 -13.39
CA GLU A 82 -1.89 14.49 -14.47
C GLU A 82 -0.42 14.66 -14.10
N LYS A 83 -0.07 15.66 -13.27
CA LYS A 83 1.30 15.79 -12.73
C LYS A 83 1.63 14.64 -11.77
N ILE A 84 0.66 14.25 -10.93
CA ILE A 84 0.84 13.11 -10.01
C ILE A 84 0.99 11.81 -10.81
N LYS A 85 0.13 11.58 -11.82
CA LYS A 85 0.25 10.43 -12.72
C LYS A 85 1.59 10.42 -13.44
N SER A 86 2.01 11.54 -14.04
CA SER A 86 3.29 11.65 -14.74
C SER A 86 4.50 11.41 -13.82
N PHE A 87 4.39 11.80 -12.55
CA PHE A 87 5.43 11.56 -11.54
C PHE A 87 5.58 10.08 -11.19
N PHE A 88 4.48 9.33 -11.09
CA PHE A 88 4.49 7.89 -10.82
C PHE A 88 4.48 7.00 -12.07
N LYS A 89 4.24 7.57 -13.25
CA LYS A 89 4.11 6.87 -14.54
C LYS A 89 3.17 5.64 -14.42
N ASP A 90 3.67 4.47 -14.79
CA ASP A 90 2.91 3.21 -14.83
C ASP A 90 3.04 2.40 -13.52
N GLY A 91 3.70 2.95 -12.49
CA GLY A 91 3.96 2.27 -11.22
C GLY A 91 5.41 2.37 -10.75
#